data_AF-A0A9E2EZL7-F1
#
_entry.id   AF-A0A9E2EZL7-F1
#
_cell.length_a   1.000
_cell.length_b   1.000
_cell.length_c   1.000
_cell.angle_alpha   90.00
_cell.angle_beta   90.00
_cell.angle_gamma   90.00
#
_symmetry.space_group_name_H-M   'P 1'
#
loop_
_entity.id
_entity.type
_entity.pdbx_description
1 polymer ?
#
loop_
_entity_poly.entity_id
_entity_poly.type
_entity_poly.pdbx_seq_one_letter_code
_entity_poly.pdbx_strand_id
1 'polypeptide(L)'
;MSNRPVIDWLAERLERRGFDIEIQDIPGAAGKSNLIATLGRGDGGLVLSGHTDTVPFDAGKWASDPFQVTEREGRLYGLGTADMKSFFALVLAATQDLRAESLRVPLIVLATADEETSMSGARALTRGSRI
;
A
#
# COMPACT_ATOMS: atom_id res chain seq x y z
N MET A 1 -10.03 -10.34 -7.82
CA MET A 1 -10.66 -9.23 -7.08
C MET A 1 -9.86 -7.96 -7.31
N SER A 2 -10.50 -6.81 -7.45
CA SER A 2 -9.83 -5.51 -7.63
C SER A 2 -9.17 -5.05 -6.33
N ASN A 3 -7.97 -4.46 -6.38
CA ASN A 3 -7.34 -3.77 -5.24
C ASN A 3 -7.59 -2.25 -5.28
N ARG A 4 -8.24 -1.74 -6.34
CA ARG A 4 -8.44 -0.32 -6.59
C ARG A 4 -9.06 0.45 -5.40
N PRO A 5 -10.08 -0.06 -4.69
CA PRO A 5 -10.62 0.65 -3.53
C PRO A 5 -9.59 0.89 -2.40
N VAL A 6 -8.63 -0.03 -2.22
CA VAL A 6 -7.54 0.14 -1.24
C VAL A 6 -6.54 1.19 -1.71
N ILE A 7 -6.22 1.18 -3.01
CA ILE A 7 -5.33 2.17 -3.64
C ILE A 7 -5.91 3.58 -3.53
N ASP A 8 -7.18 3.75 -3.90
CA ASP A 8 -7.86 5.05 -3.80
C ASP A 8 -7.93 5.52 -2.33
N TRP A 9 -8.22 4.62 -1.40
CA TRP A 9 -8.21 4.94 0.02
C TRP A 9 -6.84 5.43 0.50
N LEU A 10 -5.74 4.75 0.12
CA LEU A 10 -4.38 5.17 0.49
C LEU A 10 -3.99 6.49 -0.17
N ALA A 11 -4.28 6.65 -1.46
CA ALA A 11 -4.01 7.85 -2.23
C ALA A 11 -4.63 9.08 -1.57
N GLU A 12 -5.93 9.03 -1.24
CA GLU A 12 -6.63 10.13 -0.57
C GLU A 12 -5.97 10.52 0.78
N ARG A 13 -5.48 9.54 1.55
CA ARG A 13 -4.85 9.81 2.85
C ARG A 13 -3.47 10.44 2.68
N LEU A 14 -2.69 9.98 1.71
CA LEU A 14 -1.33 10.45 1.46
C LEU A 14 -1.35 11.83 0.77
N GLU A 15 -2.28 12.05 -0.15
CA GLU A 15 -2.49 13.35 -0.81
C GLU A 15 -2.80 14.45 0.24
N ARG A 16 -3.69 14.17 1.19
CA ARG A 16 -3.98 15.10 2.30
C ARG A 16 -2.77 15.42 3.19
N ARG A 17 -1.72 14.60 3.15
CA ARG A 17 -0.44 14.80 3.86
C ARG A 17 0.63 15.45 2.97
N GLY A 18 0.27 15.89 1.76
CA GLY A 18 1.17 16.58 0.84
C GLY A 18 2.04 15.67 -0.03
N PHE A 19 1.69 14.39 -0.15
CA PHE A 19 2.33 13.51 -1.14
C PHE A 19 1.77 13.79 -2.53
N ASP A 20 2.65 13.85 -3.51
CA ASP A 20 2.29 13.79 -4.94
C ASP A 20 1.91 12.34 -5.28
N ILE A 21 0.74 12.15 -5.90
CA ILE A 21 0.15 10.83 -6.13
C ILE A 21 0.23 10.43 -7.61
N GLU A 22 0.77 9.26 -7.89
CA GLU A 22 0.68 8.56 -9.16
C GLU A 22 0.03 7.19 -8.95
N ILE A 23 -1.06 6.92 -9.68
CA ILE A 23 -1.70 5.60 -9.73
C ILE A 23 -1.41 4.99 -11.09
N GLN A 24 -0.77 3.82 -11.08
CA GLN A 24 -0.43 3.07 -12.30
C GLN A 24 -1.33 1.84 -12.42
N ASP A 25 -2.25 1.86 -13.38
CA ASP A 25 -3.04 0.68 -13.71
C ASP A 25 -2.17 -0.38 -14.40
N ILE A 26 -2.36 -1.65 -14.02
CA ILE A 26 -1.56 -2.77 -14.52
C ILE A 26 -2.11 -3.26 -15.87
N PRO A 27 -1.32 -3.19 -16.97
CA PRO A 27 -1.79 -3.63 -18.28
C PRO A 27 -2.18 -5.11 -18.27
N GLY A 28 -3.38 -5.41 -18.80
CA GLY A 28 -3.91 -6.77 -18.85
C GLY A 28 -4.51 -7.30 -17.54
N ALA A 29 -4.53 -6.50 -16.47
CA ALA A 29 -5.12 -6.88 -15.18
C ALA A 29 -6.13 -5.82 -14.72
N ALA A 30 -7.38 -5.96 -15.19
CA ALA A 30 -8.44 -5.01 -14.88
C ALA A 30 -8.69 -4.86 -13.37
N GLY A 31 -8.70 -3.62 -12.88
CA GLY A 31 -8.88 -3.32 -11.44
C GLY A 31 -7.64 -3.60 -10.59
N LYS A 32 -6.48 -3.84 -11.21
CA LYS A 32 -5.19 -3.91 -10.53
C LYS A 32 -4.42 -2.63 -10.76
N SER A 33 -3.97 -2.01 -9.68
CA SER A 33 -3.22 -0.75 -9.76
C SER A 33 -2.12 -0.72 -8.71
N ASN A 34 -0.97 -0.14 -9.07
CA ASN A 34 0.03 0.30 -8.12
C ASN A 34 -0.26 1.75 -7.68
N LEU A 35 0.21 2.11 -6.49
CA LEU A 35 0.31 3.49 -6.00
C LEU A 35 1.77 3.85 -5.82
N ILE A 36 2.18 4.98 -6.39
CA ILE A 36 3.46 5.63 -6.11
C ILE A 36 3.13 7.00 -5.52
N ALA A 37 3.37 7.17 -4.22
CA ALA A 37 3.14 8.42 -3.52
C ALA A 37 4.47 9.01 -3.04
N THR A 38 4.78 10.23 -3.45
CA THR A 38 6.10 10.85 -3.20
C THR A 38 5.96 12.12 -2.37
N LEU A 39 6.69 12.21 -1.26
CA LEU A 39 6.82 13.43 -0.45
C LEU A 39 8.23 14.00 -0.58
N GLY A 40 8.33 15.29 -0.87
CA GLY A 40 9.62 15.95 -1.13
C GLY A 40 10.07 15.81 -2.59
N ARG A 41 11.30 16.25 -2.89
CA ARG A 41 11.87 16.27 -4.24
C ARG A 41 13.37 15.99 -4.19
N GLY A 42 13.94 15.56 -5.31
CA GLY A 42 15.36 15.25 -5.46
C GLY A 42 15.57 13.87 -6.08
N ASP A 43 16.83 13.52 -6.31
CA ASP A 43 17.22 12.22 -6.84
C ASP A 43 17.42 11.19 -5.71
N GLY A 44 17.13 9.93 -6.00
CA GLY A 44 17.17 8.85 -5.01
C GLY A 44 16.04 8.97 -3.99
N GLY A 45 16.23 8.46 -2.77
CA GLY A 45 15.24 8.52 -1.71
C GLY A 45 15.09 7.23 -0.92
N LEU A 46 14.12 7.23 -0.02
CA LEU A 46 13.71 6.03 0.71
C LEU A 46 12.37 5.53 0.15
N VAL A 47 12.34 4.26 -0.28
CA VAL A 47 11.09 3.61 -0.72
C VAL A 47 10.56 2.73 0.40
N LEU A 48 9.37 3.05 0.88
CA LEU A 48 8.57 2.22 1.77
C LEU A 48 7.61 1.39 0.91
N SER A 49 8.00 0.16 0.61
CA SER A 49 7.30 -0.73 -0.32
C SER A 49 6.45 -1.76 0.41
N GLY A 50 5.21 -1.94 -0.02
CA GLY A 50 4.32 -3.01 0.42
C GLY A 50 3.30 -3.40 -0.65
N HIS A 51 2.53 -4.45 -0.39
CA HIS A 51 1.48 -4.92 -1.30
C HIS A 51 0.08 -4.78 -0.69
N THR A 52 -0.93 -4.61 -1.55
CA THR A 52 -2.30 -4.26 -1.13
C THR A 52 -3.30 -5.40 -1.24
N ASP A 53 -2.92 -6.47 -1.94
CA ASP A 53 -3.70 -7.69 -2.03
C ASP A 53 -3.56 -8.56 -0.77
N THR A 54 -4.33 -9.63 -0.74
CA THR A 54 -4.29 -10.65 0.32
C THR A 54 -4.57 -12.00 -0.31
N VAL A 55 -4.13 -13.06 0.35
CA VAL A 55 -4.48 -14.43 -0.04
C VAL A 55 -5.99 -14.73 0.10
N PRO A 56 -6.52 -15.71 -0.66
CA PRO A 56 -7.83 -16.30 -0.38
C PRO A 56 -7.89 -16.84 1.06
N PHE A 57 -9.08 -16.85 1.65
CA PHE A 57 -9.30 -17.36 3.00
C PHE A 57 -10.46 -18.35 3.04
N ASP A 58 -10.44 -19.21 4.05
CA ASP A 58 -11.50 -20.19 4.33
C ASP A 58 -12.31 -19.74 5.55
N ALA A 59 -13.52 -19.24 5.32
CA ALA A 59 -14.41 -18.74 6.38
C ALA A 59 -14.65 -19.76 7.50
N GLY A 60 -14.62 -21.07 7.21
CA GLY A 60 -14.84 -22.12 8.21
C GLY A 60 -13.68 -22.29 9.20
N LYS A 61 -12.51 -21.69 8.92
CA LYS A 61 -11.33 -21.73 9.80
C LYS A 61 -11.13 -20.47 10.62
N TRP A 62 -11.93 -19.42 10.39
CA TRP A 62 -11.83 -18.18 11.14
C TRP A 62 -12.70 -18.20 12.39
N ALA A 63 -12.13 -17.77 13.51
CA ALA A 63 -12.85 -17.64 14.78
C ALA A 63 -13.61 -16.30 14.92
N SER A 64 -13.42 -15.38 13.98
CA SER A 64 -14.03 -14.06 13.89
C SER A 64 -14.18 -13.67 12.42
N ASP A 65 -14.98 -12.66 12.09
CA ASP A 65 -15.08 -12.17 10.72
C ASP A 65 -13.69 -11.72 10.21
N PRO A 66 -13.14 -12.31 9.12
CA PRO A 66 -11.83 -11.95 8.60
C PRO A 66 -11.74 -10.50 8.10
N PHE A 67 -12.87 -9.87 7.76
CA PHE A 67 -12.90 -8.49 7.27
C PHE A 67 -13.12 -7.46 8.39
N GLN A 68 -13.35 -7.90 9.63
CA GLN A 68 -13.46 -7.04 10.80
C GLN A 68 -12.28 -7.30 11.73
N VAL A 69 -11.42 -6.29 11.90
CA VAL A 69 -10.29 -6.40 12.82
C VAL A 69 -10.82 -6.59 14.25
N THR A 70 -10.46 -7.73 14.84
CA THR A 70 -10.87 -8.12 16.20
C THR A 70 -9.64 -8.27 17.07
N GLU A 71 -9.61 -7.61 18.22
CA GLU A 71 -8.54 -7.80 19.20
C GLU A 71 -8.88 -8.95 20.15
N ARG A 72 -7.93 -9.85 20.39
CA ARG A 72 -8.04 -10.91 21.40
C ARG A 72 -6.68 -11.19 22.01
N GLU A 73 -6.60 -11.18 23.34
CA GLU A 73 -5.35 -11.44 24.08
C GLU A 73 -4.16 -10.56 23.61
N GLY A 74 -4.43 -9.28 23.33
CA GLY A 74 -3.44 -8.31 22.86
C GLY A 74 -2.96 -8.53 21.42
N ARG A 75 -3.67 -9.34 20.62
CA ARG A 75 -3.37 -9.60 19.20
C ARG A 75 -4.52 -9.15 18.32
N LEU A 76 -4.18 -8.54 17.19
CA LEU A 76 -5.15 -8.13 16.17
C LEU A 76 -5.35 -9.26 15.16
N TYR A 77 -6.58 -9.71 15.00
CA TYR A 77 -7.00 -10.72 14.05
C TYR A 77 -7.82 -10.09 12.94
N GLY A 78 -7.40 -10.31 11.70
CA GLY A 78 -8.08 -9.86 10.49
C GLY A 78 -7.26 -10.18 9.27
N LEU A 79 -7.91 -10.44 8.13
CA LEU A 79 -7.24 -10.81 6.89
C LEU A 79 -6.36 -9.66 6.41
N GLY A 80 -5.09 -9.97 6.22
CA GLY A 80 -4.07 -9.02 5.79
C GLY A 80 -3.57 -8.07 6.87
N THR A 81 -3.94 -8.25 8.15
CA THR A 81 -3.32 -7.49 9.25
C THR A 81 -1.81 -7.69 9.29
N ALA A 82 -1.36 -8.93 9.43
CA ALA A 82 0.07 -9.27 9.40
C ALA A 82 0.69 -9.16 8.00
N ASP A 83 -0.06 -9.53 6.96
CA ASP A 83 0.44 -9.60 5.57
C ASP A 83 -0.46 -8.85 4.56
N MET A 84 -0.18 -7.58 4.27
CA MET A 84 0.72 -6.70 5.03
C MET A 84 0.08 -5.34 5.31
N LYS A 85 -1.24 -5.24 5.38
CA LYS A 85 -1.98 -3.97 5.47
C LYS A 85 -1.67 -3.15 6.72
N SER A 86 -1.29 -3.77 7.84
CA SER A 86 -0.85 -3.00 9.02
C SER A 86 0.42 -2.19 8.73
N PHE A 87 1.25 -2.59 7.78
CA PHE A 87 2.39 -1.79 7.32
C PHE A 87 1.94 -0.40 6.86
N PHE A 88 0.92 -0.31 5.98
CA PHE A 88 0.45 0.98 5.50
C PHE A 88 -0.18 1.83 6.60
N ALA A 89 -0.87 1.20 7.56
CA ALA A 89 -1.38 1.91 8.73
C ALA A 89 -0.24 2.56 9.53
N LEU A 90 0.87 1.83 9.73
CA LEU A 90 2.06 2.35 10.40
C LEU A 90 2.76 3.44 9.57
N VAL A 91 2.86 3.29 8.25
CA VAL A 91 3.39 4.33 7.35
C VAL A 91 2.57 5.62 7.49
N LEU A 92 1.24 5.54 7.42
CA LEU A 92 0.36 6.71 7.56
C LEU A 92 0.46 7.40 8.92
N ALA A 93 0.71 6.63 9.98
CA ALA A 93 0.94 7.16 11.32
C ALA A 93 2.31 7.83 11.42
N ALA A 94 3.36 7.17 10.92
CA ALA A 94 4.74 7.67 10.96
C ALA A 94 4.95 8.92 10.10
N THR A 95 4.18 9.10 9.02
CA THR A 95 4.30 10.23 8.10
C THR A 95 3.35 11.38 8.40
N GLN A 96 2.52 11.30 9.45
CA GLN A 96 1.45 12.28 9.71
C GLN A 96 1.94 13.73 9.90
N ASP A 97 3.11 13.90 10.52
CA ASP A 97 3.69 15.22 10.85
C ASP A 97 4.88 15.58 9.94
N LEU A 98 5.20 14.73 8.96
CA LEU A 98 6.28 15.01 8.02
C LEU A 98 5.86 16.09 7.04
N ARG A 99 6.80 16.97 6.72
CA ARG A 99 6.62 17.98 5.67
C ARG A 99 7.71 17.87 4.62
N ALA A 100 7.35 18.12 3.37
CA ALA A 100 8.26 18.00 2.23
C ALA A 100 9.57 18.79 2.45
N GLU A 101 9.50 19.98 3.05
CA GLU A 101 10.64 20.87 3.28
C GLU A 101 11.61 20.36 4.36
N SER A 102 11.16 19.42 5.19
CA SER A 102 11.99 18.80 6.23
C SER A 102 12.84 17.62 5.72
N LEU A 103 12.56 17.15 4.51
CA LEU A 103 13.23 15.98 3.92
C LEU A 103 14.44 16.40 3.09
N ARG A 104 15.56 15.68 3.26
CA ARG A 104 16.79 15.88 2.46
C ARG A 104 16.75 15.14 1.12
N VAL A 105 15.98 14.06 1.07
CA VAL A 105 15.74 13.19 -0.08
C VAL A 105 14.26 12.82 -0.07
N PRO A 106 13.62 12.51 -1.21
CA PRO A 106 12.20 12.19 -1.21
C PRO A 106 11.90 10.89 -0.46
N LEU A 107 10.71 10.84 0.14
CA LEU A 107 10.13 9.63 0.72
C LEU A 107 9.05 9.12 -0.22
N ILE A 108 9.15 7.87 -0.63
CA ILE A 108 8.23 7.26 -1.59
C ILE A 108 7.50 6.12 -0.89
N VAL A 109 6.17 6.15 -0.90
CA VAL A 109 5.33 5.02 -0.50
C VAL A 109 4.89 4.31 -1.76
N LEU A 110 5.31 3.05 -1.88
CA LEU A 110 4.99 2.19 -3.01
C LEU A 110 4.01 1.10 -2.55
N ALA A 111 2.81 1.08 -3.13
CA ALA A 111 1.82 0.05 -2.86
C ALA A 111 1.58 -0.76 -4.14
N THR A 112 1.98 -2.02 -4.16
CA THR A 112 1.89 -2.87 -5.34
C THR A 112 0.62 -3.73 -5.35
N ALA A 113 0.25 -4.16 -6.56
CA ALA A 113 -0.77 -5.17 -6.79
C ALA A 113 -0.17 -6.56 -7.08
N ASP A 114 -0.92 -7.60 -6.68
CA ASP A 114 -0.73 -9.00 -7.05
C ASP A 114 0.60 -9.61 -6.61
N GLU A 115 1.15 -9.16 -5.49
CA GLU A 115 2.38 -9.73 -4.93
C GLU A 115 2.19 -11.21 -4.60
N GLU A 116 1.05 -11.56 -4.00
CA GLU A 116 0.70 -12.90 -3.50
C GLU A 116 0.38 -13.91 -4.62
N THR A 117 0.42 -13.47 -5.89
CA THR A 117 0.01 -14.31 -7.04
C THR A 117 0.99 -14.29 -8.20
N SER A 118 1.17 -13.13 -8.85
CA SER A 118 1.86 -13.03 -10.14
C SER A 118 3.00 -12.01 -10.16
N MET A 119 3.08 -11.18 -9.12
CA MET A 119 3.98 -10.03 -9.02
C MET A 119 3.79 -9.04 -10.18
N SER A 120 2.59 -8.97 -10.75
CA SER A 120 2.29 -8.13 -11.93
C SER A 120 2.55 -6.65 -11.64
N GLY A 121 2.22 -6.19 -10.43
CA GLY A 121 2.49 -4.84 -9.96
C GLY A 121 3.99 -4.50 -9.98
N ALA A 122 4.82 -5.30 -9.31
CA ALA A 122 6.26 -5.07 -9.27
C ALA A 122 6.91 -5.12 -10.67
N ARG A 123 6.45 -6.03 -11.54
CA ARG A 123 6.95 -6.11 -12.93
C ARG A 123 6.60 -4.87 -13.76
N ALA A 124 5.41 -4.31 -13.57
CA ALA A 124 5.01 -3.09 -14.28
C ALA A 124 5.92 -1.90 -13.93
N LEU A 125 6.40 -1.82 -12.69
CA LEU A 125 7.26 -0.72 -12.24
C LEU A 125 8.56 -0.62 -13.04
N THR A 126 9.17 -1.77 -13.36
CA THR A 126 10.42 -1.86 -14.13
C THR A 126 10.31 -1.36 -15.58
N ARG A 127 9.08 -1.13 -16.07
CA ARG A 127 8.81 -0.82 -17.48
C ARG A 127 8.44 0.65 -17.74
N GLY A 128 8.40 1.51 -16.72
CA GLY A 128 8.09 2.92 -16.95
C GLY A 128 7.79 3.80 -15.74
N SER A 129 8.06 3.35 -14.51
CA SER A 129 7.77 4.17 -13.32
C SER A 129 8.96 5.04 -12.96
N ARG A 130 8.71 6.30 -12.62
CA ARG A 130 9.74 7.24 -12.14
C ARG A 130 9.97 7.04 -10.64
N ILE A 131 10.59 5.91 -10.27
CA ILE A 131 11.06 5.63 -8.90
C ILE A 131 12.58 5.68 -8.87
#